data_AF-A0AAN6GLS2-F1
#
_entry.id   AF-A0AAN6GLS2-F1
#
_cell.length_a   1.000
_cell.length_b   1.000
_cell.length_c   1.000
_cell.angle_alpha   90.00
_cell.angle_beta   90.00
_cell.angle_gamma   90.00
#
_symmetry.space_group_name_H-M   'P 1'
#
loop_
_entity.id
_entity.type
_entity.pdbx_description
1 polymer ?
#
loop_
_entity_poly.entity_id
_entity_poly.type
_entity_poly.pdbx_seq_one_letter_code
_entity_poly.pdbx_strand_id
1 'polypeptide(L)'
;GALQAAAQNWTLLMICRFFLGVAESGFSSGAAYYFSNLYPRHEAGFRFSLFIAAGPFASSWSGTLAYAVLQIKRNGTLIDGWRLLFLLEGLVPIIFAPLVWFYLPNNTSTAWFLTERERKIASARLFNDNLQLLEITHEMQGEAPAGDQAHVTHADGADVVKLEGFSSFRHIFSFKDAVQALKYPLCWVTSLLFFTVRYVSHLFDGR
;
A
#
# COMPACT_ATOMS: atom_id res chain seq x y z
N GLY A 1 -14.39 -9.13 11.09
CA GLY A 1 -14.57 -8.40 12.35
C GLY A 1 -15.86 -8.74 13.05
N ALA A 2 -16.90 -7.91 12.91
CA ALA A 2 -18.08 -7.94 13.79
C ALA A 2 -18.83 -9.28 13.83
N LEU A 3 -18.96 -9.97 12.69
CA LEU A 3 -19.60 -11.29 12.62
C LEU A 3 -18.82 -12.39 13.38
N GLN A 4 -17.49 -12.27 13.48
CA GLN A 4 -16.65 -13.21 14.24
C GLN A 4 -16.90 -13.09 15.75
N ALA A 5 -17.26 -11.90 16.24
CA ALA A 5 -17.61 -11.69 17.65
C ALA A 5 -18.90 -12.43 18.03
N ALA A 6 -19.86 -12.55 17.12
CA ALA A 6 -21.13 -13.26 17.34
C ALA A 6 -21.01 -14.79 17.20
N ALA A 7 -19.89 -15.30 16.68
CA ALA A 7 -19.73 -16.71 16.44
C ALA A 7 -19.70 -17.53 17.75
N GLN A 8 -20.43 -18.65 17.73
CA GLN A 8 -20.50 -19.60 18.85
C GLN A 8 -19.86 -20.95 18.50
N ASN A 9 -19.64 -21.22 17.22
CA ASN A 9 -19.11 -22.48 16.71
C ASN A 9 -17.78 -22.25 15.95
N TRP A 10 -16.85 -23.20 16.06
CA TRP A 10 -15.57 -23.18 15.36
C TRP A 10 -15.73 -23.05 13.84
N THR A 11 -16.68 -23.78 13.27
CA THR A 11 -17.00 -23.71 11.84
C THR A 11 -17.40 -22.30 11.40
N LEU A 12 -18.20 -21.60 12.21
CA LEU A 12 -18.62 -20.24 11.90
C LEU A 12 -17.45 -19.26 11.95
N LEU A 13 -16.53 -19.42 12.91
CA LEU A 13 -15.29 -18.63 12.97
C LEU A 13 -14.46 -18.80 11.70
N MET A 14 -14.30 -20.03 11.21
CA MET A 14 -13.52 -20.32 10.01
C MET A 14 -14.16 -19.77 8.73
N ILE A 15 -15.47 -19.92 8.58
CA ILE A 15 -16.21 -19.34 7.45
C ILE A 15 -16.03 -17.81 7.45
N CYS A 16 -16.16 -17.16 8.61
CA CYS A 16 -15.94 -15.72 8.71
C CYS A 16 -14.50 -15.31 8.37
N ARG A 17 -13.48 -16.10 8.77
CA ARG A 17 -12.08 -15.83 8.39
C ARG A 17 -11.85 -15.97 6.89
N PHE A 18 -12.47 -16.96 6.25
CA PHE A 18 -12.39 -17.13 4.81
C PHE A 18 -12.93 -15.90 4.07
N PHE A 19 -14.14 -15.46 4.39
CA PHE A 19 -14.73 -14.28 3.75
C PHE A 19 -13.97 -12.99 4.05
N LEU A 20 -13.42 -12.86 5.26
CA LEU A 20 -12.56 -11.73 5.60
C LEU A 20 -11.31 -11.69 4.72
N GLY A 21 -10.63 -12.82 4.54
CA GLY A 21 -9.44 -12.89 3.67
C GLY A 21 -9.76 -12.59 2.21
N VAL A 22 -10.92 -13.06 1.70
CA VAL A 22 -11.39 -12.71 0.35
C VAL A 22 -11.61 -11.20 0.23
N ALA A 23 -12.28 -10.58 1.21
CA ALA A 23 -12.54 -9.14 1.21
C ALA A 23 -11.25 -8.30 1.30
N GLU A 24 -10.31 -8.67 2.17
CA GLU A 24 -9.04 -7.95 2.37
C GLU A 24 -8.13 -8.02 1.13
N SER A 25 -8.16 -9.12 0.37
CA SER A 25 -7.35 -9.27 -0.84
C SER A 25 -7.65 -8.22 -1.93
N GLY A 26 -8.91 -7.80 -2.04
CA GLY A 26 -9.34 -6.77 -2.99
C GLY A 26 -8.99 -5.36 -2.55
N PHE A 27 -8.86 -5.12 -1.24
CA PHE A 27 -8.66 -3.78 -0.68
C PHE A 27 -7.31 -3.19 -1.08
N SER A 28 -6.22 -3.95 -0.95
CA SER A 28 -4.87 -3.46 -1.28
C SER A 28 -4.73 -3.15 -2.78
N SER A 29 -5.28 -4.00 -3.64
CA SER A 29 -5.27 -3.82 -5.10
C SER A 29 -6.17 -2.67 -5.54
N GLY A 30 -7.35 -2.53 -4.91
CA GLY A 30 -8.28 -1.44 -5.17
C GLY A 30 -7.71 -0.07 -4.77
N ALA A 31 -7.01 0.00 -3.63
CA ALA A 31 -6.32 1.22 -3.21
C ALA A 31 -5.24 1.63 -4.22
N ALA A 32 -4.39 0.69 -4.66
CA ALA A 32 -3.35 0.97 -5.65
C ALA A 32 -3.93 1.46 -7.00
N TYR A 33 -5.02 0.84 -7.47
CA TYR A 33 -5.74 1.29 -8.65
C TYR A 33 -6.32 2.70 -8.49
N TYR A 34 -6.94 2.98 -7.35
CA TYR A 34 -7.53 4.29 -7.07
C TYR A 34 -6.47 5.42 -7.12
N PHE A 35 -5.32 5.24 -6.47
CA PHE A 35 -4.24 6.24 -6.52
C PHE A 35 -3.68 6.46 -7.93
N SER A 36 -3.65 5.41 -8.75
CA SER A 36 -3.16 5.48 -10.14
C SER A 36 -4.09 6.27 -11.06
N ASN A 37 -5.38 6.35 -10.76
CA ASN A 37 -6.35 7.10 -11.56
C ASN A 37 -6.42 8.58 -11.17
N LEU A 38 -6.11 8.93 -9.92
CA LEU A 38 -6.23 10.29 -9.42
C LEU A 38 -4.95 11.14 -9.57
N TYR A 39 -3.78 10.50 -9.65
CA TYR A 39 -2.49 11.20 -9.57
C TYR A 39 -1.51 10.78 -10.67
N PRO A 40 -0.71 11.72 -11.21
CA PRO A 40 0.39 11.38 -12.11
C PRO A 40 1.48 10.58 -11.37
N ARG A 41 2.23 9.75 -12.11
CA ARG A 41 3.11 8.71 -11.51
C ARG A 41 4.14 9.24 -10.52
N HIS A 42 4.64 10.46 -10.76
CA HIS A 42 5.65 11.10 -9.91
C HIS A 42 5.13 11.52 -8.53
N GLU A 43 3.82 11.76 -8.38
CA GLU A 43 3.19 12.11 -7.08
C GLU A 43 2.45 10.93 -6.44
N ALA A 44 1.95 10.00 -7.26
CA ALA A 44 1.16 8.86 -6.80
C ALA A 44 1.93 7.98 -5.80
N GLY A 45 3.22 7.73 -6.05
CA GLY A 45 4.07 6.91 -5.18
C GLY A 45 4.23 7.48 -3.78
N PHE A 46 4.45 8.80 -3.64
CA PHE A 46 4.56 9.45 -2.33
C PHE A 46 3.26 9.35 -1.54
N ARG A 47 2.12 9.66 -2.16
CA ARG A 47 0.80 9.59 -1.52
C ARG A 47 0.43 8.16 -1.12
N PHE A 48 0.74 7.18 -1.97
CA PHE A 48 0.53 5.76 -1.65
C PHE A 48 1.46 5.30 -0.52
N SER A 49 2.70 5.77 -0.46
CA SER A 49 3.61 5.44 0.64
C SER A 49 3.09 5.94 2.00
N LEU A 50 2.44 7.12 2.03
CA LEU A 50 1.78 7.62 3.23
C LEU A 50 0.61 6.72 3.66
N PHE A 51 -0.16 6.19 2.71
CA PHE A 51 -1.21 5.21 2.99
C PHE A 51 -0.63 3.92 3.59
N ILE A 52 0.46 3.39 3.02
CA ILE A 52 1.14 2.21 3.56
C ILE A 52 1.74 2.49 4.95
N ALA A 53 2.23 3.70 5.20
CA ALA A 53 2.76 4.14 6.49
C ALA A 53 1.69 4.19 7.60
N ALA A 54 0.39 4.26 7.25
CA ALA A 54 -0.68 4.13 8.23
C ALA A 54 -0.78 2.70 8.81
N GLY A 55 -0.33 1.67 8.09
CA GLY A 55 -0.30 0.28 8.55
C GLY A 55 0.47 0.05 9.86
N PRO A 56 1.77 0.44 9.95
CA PRO A 56 2.52 0.34 11.20
C PRO A 56 1.99 1.28 12.30
N PHE A 57 1.40 2.42 11.95
CA PHE A 57 0.74 3.29 12.91
C PHE A 57 -0.47 2.61 13.57
N ALA A 58 -1.35 2.00 12.76
CA ALA A 58 -2.47 1.20 13.26
C ALA A 58 -2.00 0.01 14.10
N SER A 59 -0.93 -0.65 13.66
CA SER A 59 -0.32 -1.78 14.40
C SER A 59 0.18 -1.36 15.78
N SER A 60 0.78 -0.16 15.89
CA SER A 60 1.24 0.40 17.16
C SER A 60 0.08 0.70 18.11
N TRP A 61 -1.06 1.15 17.57
CA TRP A 61 -2.26 1.44 18.35
C TRP A 61 -3.02 0.18 18.79
N SER A 62 -2.93 -0.91 18.01
CA SER A 62 -3.67 -2.15 18.29
C SER A 62 -3.35 -2.75 19.67
N GLY A 63 -2.11 -2.64 20.15
CA GLY A 63 -1.72 -3.10 21.49
C GLY A 63 -2.35 -2.26 22.61
N THR A 64 -2.41 -0.94 22.43
CA THR A 64 -3.07 -0.03 23.36
C THR A 64 -4.57 -0.31 23.44
N LEU A 65 -5.20 -0.59 22.30
CA LEU A 65 -6.60 -0.97 22.22
C LEU A 65 -6.88 -2.29 22.97
N ALA A 66 -6.01 -3.29 22.82
CA ALA A 66 -6.10 -4.55 23.57
C ALA A 66 -6.01 -4.33 25.07
N TYR A 67 -5.07 -3.48 25.53
CA TYR A 67 -4.97 -3.12 26.94
C TYR A 67 -6.22 -2.40 27.46
N ALA A 68 -6.78 -1.47 26.68
CA ALA A 68 -8.02 -0.77 27.05
C ALA A 68 -9.21 -1.73 27.21
N VAL A 69 -9.36 -2.71 26.31
CA VAL A 69 -10.44 -3.71 26.37
C VAL A 69 -10.31 -4.62 27.60
N LEU A 70 -9.09 -5.01 27.98
CA LEU A 70 -8.85 -5.80 29.18
C LEU A 70 -9.27 -5.06 30.47
N GLN A 71 -9.10 -3.74 30.51
CA GLN A 71 -9.55 -2.93 31.64
C GLN A 71 -11.08 -2.82 31.71
N ILE A 72 -11.77 -2.77 30.58
CA ILE A 72 -13.25 -2.74 30.53
C ILE A 72 -13.87 -4.04 31.05
N LYS A 73 -13.24 -5.20 30.80
CA LYS A 73 -13.67 -6.50 31.33
C LYS A 73 -13.67 -6.54 32.87
N ARG A 74 -12.73 -5.81 33.50
CA ARG A 74 -12.59 -5.75 34.97
C ARG A 74 -13.79 -5.10 35.67
N ASN A 75 -14.60 -4.33 34.93
CA ASN A 75 -15.76 -3.61 35.46
C ASN A 75 -17.11 -4.35 35.25
N GLY A 76 -17.10 -5.66 34.92
CA GLY A 76 -18.30 -6.50 35.02
C GLY A 76 -19.15 -6.66 33.75
N THR A 77 -18.54 -6.59 32.56
CA THR A 77 -19.25 -6.84 31.30
C THR A 77 -19.47 -8.35 31.05
N LEU A 78 -20.67 -8.71 30.56
CA LEU A 78 -21.12 -10.08 30.23
C LEU A 78 -20.41 -10.72 29.01
N ILE A 79 -19.52 -10.00 28.34
CA ILE A 79 -18.93 -10.38 27.04
C ILE A 79 -17.43 -10.62 27.21
N ASP A 80 -16.93 -11.73 26.66
CA ASP A 80 -15.50 -12.02 26.66
C ASP A 80 -14.70 -10.93 25.92
N GLY A 81 -13.57 -10.52 26.51
CA GLY A 81 -12.73 -9.43 25.98
C GLY A 81 -12.27 -9.64 24.53
N TRP A 82 -12.03 -10.89 24.11
CA TRP A 82 -11.65 -11.20 22.73
C TRP A 82 -12.79 -10.93 21.73
N ARG A 83 -14.06 -11.09 22.14
CA ARG A 83 -15.24 -10.78 21.31
C ARG A 83 -15.42 -9.27 21.18
N LEU A 84 -15.14 -8.54 22.26
CA LEU A 84 -15.21 -7.08 22.27
C LEU A 84 -14.17 -6.46 21.31
N LEU A 85 -12.97 -7.05 21.22
CA LEU A 85 -11.94 -6.64 20.25
C LEU A 85 -12.42 -6.79 18.81
N PHE A 86 -12.93 -7.97 18.42
CA PHE A 86 -13.45 -8.19 17.08
C PHE A 86 -14.66 -7.31 16.73
N LEU A 87 -15.47 -6.97 17.73
CA LEU A 87 -16.62 -6.10 17.55
C LEU A 87 -16.19 -4.66 17.30
N LEU A 88 -15.23 -4.14 18.07
CA LEU A 88 -14.72 -2.79 17.89
C LEU A 88 -13.95 -2.64 16.57
N GLU A 89 -13.05 -3.58 16.29
CA GLU A 89 -12.28 -3.60 15.03
C GLU A 89 -13.18 -3.80 13.81
N GLY A 90 -14.28 -4.55 13.94
CA GLY A 90 -15.25 -4.74 12.87
C GLY A 90 -16.22 -3.57 12.68
N LEU A 91 -16.58 -2.86 13.74
CA LEU A 91 -17.60 -1.81 13.69
C LEU A 91 -17.05 -0.50 13.11
N VAL A 92 -15.81 -0.14 13.45
CA VAL A 92 -15.14 1.06 12.93
C VAL A 92 -15.16 1.09 11.39
N PRO A 93 -14.65 0.09 10.65
CA PRO A 93 -14.66 0.10 9.19
C PRO A 93 -16.08 0.07 8.60
N ILE A 94 -17.07 -0.52 9.28
CA ILE A 94 -18.47 -0.48 8.83
C ILE A 94 -19.03 0.95 8.87
N ILE A 95 -18.67 1.74 9.89
CA ILE A 95 -19.06 3.15 10.01
C ILE A 95 -18.30 4.01 8.99
N PHE A 96 -17.00 3.73 8.80
CA PHE A 96 -16.17 4.49 7.85
C PHE A 96 -16.49 4.17 6.38
N ALA A 97 -16.97 2.97 6.04
CA ALA A 97 -17.30 2.58 4.67
C ALA A 97 -18.27 3.55 3.95
N PRO A 98 -19.45 3.91 4.51
CA PRO A 98 -20.33 4.89 3.88
C PRO A 98 -19.73 6.30 3.89
N LEU A 99 -18.97 6.69 4.92
CA LEU A 99 -18.28 7.99 4.93
C LEU A 99 -17.31 8.10 3.76
N VAL A 100 -16.49 7.07 3.53
CA VAL A 100 -15.57 6.99 2.40
C VAL A 100 -16.36 7.00 1.10
N TRP A 101 -17.44 6.23 0.98
CA TRP A 101 -18.26 6.22 -0.24
C TRP A 101 -18.79 7.62 -0.63
N PHE A 102 -19.20 8.44 0.34
CA PHE A 102 -19.67 9.80 0.07
C PHE A 102 -18.54 10.82 -0.12
N TYR A 103 -17.41 10.68 0.58
CA TYR A 103 -16.32 11.65 0.53
C TYR A 103 -15.27 11.36 -0.55
N LEU A 104 -15.19 10.12 -1.06
CA LEU A 104 -14.15 9.69 -1.98
C LEU A 104 -14.57 9.96 -3.43
N PRO A 105 -13.91 10.89 -4.14
CA PRO A 105 -14.25 11.21 -5.52
C PRO A 105 -13.78 10.13 -6.50
N ASN A 106 -14.68 9.63 -7.34
CA ASN A 106 -14.39 8.55 -8.29
C ASN A 106 -13.46 8.93 -9.46
N ASN A 107 -13.23 10.23 -9.69
CA ASN A 107 -12.41 10.72 -10.81
C ASN A 107 -11.80 12.08 -10.49
N THR A 108 -10.72 12.45 -11.18
CA THR A 108 -10.13 13.80 -11.10
C THR A 108 -11.11 14.91 -11.50
N SER A 109 -12.07 14.59 -12.37
CA SER A 109 -13.18 15.46 -12.76
C SER A 109 -14.24 15.66 -11.67
N THR A 110 -14.36 14.73 -10.71
CA THR A 110 -15.35 14.78 -9.61
C THR A 110 -14.68 15.12 -8.26
N ALA A 111 -13.40 15.45 -8.27
CA ALA A 111 -12.66 15.80 -7.06
C ALA A 111 -13.24 17.07 -6.42
N TRP A 112 -14.00 16.89 -5.34
CA TRP A 112 -14.68 17.98 -4.62
C TRP A 112 -13.69 18.97 -3.98
N PHE A 113 -12.47 18.51 -3.70
CA PHE A 113 -11.38 19.32 -3.15
C PHE A 113 -10.74 20.29 -4.17
N LEU A 114 -10.92 20.08 -5.48
CA LEU A 114 -10.34 20.94 -6.52
C LEU A 114 -11.39 21.90 -7.07
N THR A 115 -10.98 23.15 -7.32
CA THR A 115 -11.79 24.12 -8.08
C THR A 115 -11.90 23.71 -9.56
N GLU A 116 -12.92 24.20 -10.27
CA GLU A 116 -13.19 23.88 -11.69
C GLU A 116 -11.95 24.10 -12.59
N ARG A 117 -11.16 25.13 -12.29
CA ARG A 117 -9.91 25.45 -13.00
C ARG A 117 -8.80 24.45 -12.70
N GLU A 118 -8.64 24.06 -11.44
CA GLU A 118 -7.64 23.06 -11.02
C GLU A 118 -7.97 21.67 -11.57
N ARG A 119 -9.26 21.30 -11.66
CA ARG A 119 -9.68 20.03 -12.28
C ARG A 119 -9.30 19.94 -13.76
N LYS A 120 -9.48 21.03 -14.52
CA LYS A 120 -9.06 21.10 -15.94
C LYS A 120 -7.53 20.98 -16.09
N ILE A 121 -6.78 21.61 -15.20
CA ILE A 121 -5.31 21.53 -15.20
C ILE A 121 -4.85 20.11 -14.80
N ALA A 122 -5.46 19.51 -13.78
CA ALA A 122 -5.13 18.17 -13.30
C ALA A 122 -5.43 17.08 -14.36
N SER A 123 -6.59 17.15 -15.02
CA SER A 123 -6.94 16.22 -16.09
C SER A 123 -6.03 16.35 -17.31
N ALA A 124 -5.67 17.58 -17.72
CA ALA A 124 -4.69 17.81 -18.78
C ALA A 124 -3.31 17.24 -18.45
N ARG A 125 -2.87 17.38 -17.19
CA ARG A 125 -1.59 16.81 -16.70
C ARG A 125 -1.57 15.29 -16.76
N LEU A 126 -2.64 14.64 -16.30
CA LEU A 126 -2.78 13.18 -16.38
C LEU A 126 -2.80 12.69 -17.82
N PHE A 127 -3.46 13.41 -18.74
CA PHE A 127 -3.45 13.06 -20.16
C PHE A 127 -2.05 13.13 -20.77
N ASN A 128 -1.28 14.18 -20.48
CA ASN A 128 0.10 14.32 -20.96
C ASN A 128 1.03 13.22 -20.42
N ASP A 129 0.91 12.84 -19.14
CA ASP A 129 1.71 11.75 -18.52
C ASP A 129 1.41 10.38 -19.16
N ASN A 130 0.18 10.18 -19.66
CA ASN A 130 -0.20 8.98 -20.39
C ASN A 130 0.33 9.00 -21.84
N LEU A 131 0.30 10.15 -22.52
CA LEU A 131 0.84 10.28 -23.88
C LEU A 131 2.35 10.03 -23.94
N GLN A 132 3.13 10.64 -23.02
CA GLN A 132 4.58 10.41 -22.94
C GLN A 132 4.93 8.93 -22.75
N LEU A 133 4.12 8.19 -21.99
CA LEU A 133 4.32 6.75 -21.82
C LEU A 133 4.06 5.99 -23.13
N LEU A 134 3.01 6.35 -23.87
CA LEU A 134 2.73 5.70 -25.15
C LEU A 134 3.88 5.93 -26.14
N GLU A 135 4.42 7.15 -26.21
CA GLU A 135 5.58 7.47 -27.03
C GLU A 135 6.80 6.61 -26.66
N ILE A 136 7.19 6.55 -25.38
CA ILE A 136 8.30 5.70 -24.90
C ILE A 136 8.03 4.21 -25.20
N THR A 137 6.78 3.77 -25.09
CA THR A 137 6.40 2.38 -25.36
C THR A 137 6.51 2.07 -26.85
N HIS A 138 6.10 3.00 -27.71
CA HIS A 138 6.26 2.90 -29.17
C HIS A 138 7.74 2.90 -29.57
N GLU A 139 8.59 3.70 -28.92
CA GLU A 139 10.05 3.69 -29.15
C GLU A 139 10.68 2.36 -28.72
N MET A 140 10.32 1.81 -27.56
CA MET A 140 10.83 0.52 -27.12
C MET A 140 10.32 -0.66 -27.95
N GLN A 141 9.15 -0.54 -28.60
CA GLN A 141 8.64 -1.52 -29.56
C GLN A 141 9.22 -1.34 -30.96
N GLY A 142 9.77 -0.16 -31.28
CA GLY A 142 10.43 0.15 -32.56
C GLY A 142 11.79 -0.52 -32.75
N GLU A 143 12.39 -1.09 -31.70
CA GLU A 143 13.64 -1.86 -31.75
C GLU A 143 13.40 -3.39 -31.90
N ALA A 144 12.33 -3.79 -32.60
CA ALA A 144 12.12 -5.14 -33.13
C ALA A 144 11.97 -5.04 -34.66
N PRO A 145 12.70 -5.83 -35.48
CA PRO A 145 12.96 -5.46 -36.85
C PRO A 145 11.74 -5.75 -37.74
N ALA A 146 11.05 -4.71 -38.20
CA ALA A 146 10.26 -4.74 -39.44
C ALA A 146 9.93 -3.31 -39.92
N GLY A 147 10.74 -2.82 -40.86
CA GLY A 147 10.30 -2.05 -42.02
C GLY A 147 9.60 -0.69 -41.85
N ASP A 148 10.35 0.35 -42.25
CA ASP A 148 9.90 1.47 -43.10
C ASP A 148 9.27 2.75 -42.47
N GLN A 149 10.16 3.75 -42.34
CA GLN A 149 10.09 5.24 -42.41
C GLN A 149 8.78 6.04 -42.20
N ALA A 150 8.86 7.10 -41.35
CA ALA A 150 8.81 8.53 -41.73
C ALA A 150 8.58 9.42 -40.47
N HIS A 151 9.60 10.10 -39.92
CA HIS A 151 9.98 11.50 -40.17
C HIS A 151 8.94 12.59 -39.79
N VAL A 152 9.11 13.22 -38.61
CA VAL A 152 8.87 14.66 -38.39
C VAL A 152 9.94 15.18 -37.42
N THR A 153 10.55 16.30 -37.78
CA THR A 153 11.76 16.87 -37.16
C THR A 153 11.50 18.26 -36.58
N HIS A 154 12.21 18.58 -35.49
CA HIS A 154 12.55 19.90 -34.91
C HIS A 154 11.41 20.72 -34.25
N ALA A 155 11.59 21.48 -33.15
CA ALA A 155 12.79 22.10 -32.59
C ALA A 155 12.63 22.47 -31.09
N ASP A 156 13.80 22.62 -30.45
CA ASP A 156 14.19 23.62 -29.44
C ASP A 156 13.34 23.91 -28.20
N GLY A 157 13.95 23.65 -27.03
CA GLY A 157 13.44 24.09 -25.73
C GLY A 157 14.17 23.38 -24.59
N ALA A 158 15.49 23.55 -24.53
CA ALA A 158 16.34 23.03 -23.48
C ALA A 158 16.01 23.68 -22.13
N ASP A 159 15.03 23.15 -21.41
CA ASP A 159 14.89 23.35 -19.96
C ASP A 159 14.91 22.00 -19.26
N VAL A 160 16.13 21.59 -19.00
CA VAL A 160 16.62 20.65 -17.99
C VAL A 160 15.91 20.82 -16.64
N VAL A 161 14.69 20.31 -16.53
CA VAL A 161 14.06 20.04 -15.24
C VAL A 161 14.67 18.77 -14.67
N LYS A 162 15.74 18.99 -13.89
CA LYS A 162 16.47 18.05 -13.03
C LYS A 162 15.66 16.81 -12.61
N LEU A 163 15.92 15.71 -13.31
CA LEU A 163 15.81 14.35 -12.79
C LEU A 163 16.97 14.03 -11.82
N GLU A 164 17.32 14.95 -10.90
CA GLU A 164 18.38 14.70 -9.90
C GLU A 164 17.91 13.75 -8.78
N GLY A 165 16.60 13.60 -8.59
CA GLY A 165 16.05 12.71 -7.56
C GLY A 165 16.10 11.22 -7.89
N PHE A 166 16.06 10.85 -9.18
CA PHE A 166 15.93 9.45 -9.59
C PHE A 166 17.28 8.77 -9.92
N SER A 167 18.31 9.54 -10.31
CA SER A 167 19.66 8.98 -10.48
C SER A 167 20.35 8.69 -9.13
N SER A 168 19.99 9.42 -8.08
CA SER A 168 20.46 9.19 -6.70
C SER A 168 20.03 7.81 -6.17
N PHE A 169 18.85 7.31 -6.57
CA PHE A 169 18.36 6.00 -6.12
C PHE A 169 19.08 4.81 -6.77
N ARG A 170 19.62 4.97 -7.99
CA ARG A 170 20.32 3.89 -8.72
C ARG A 170 21.73 3.63 -8.17
N HIS A 171 22.34 4.60 -7.51
CA HIS A 171 23.63 4.43 -6.82
C HIS A 171 23.51 3.89 -5.38
N ILE A 172 22.31 3.96 -4.77
CA ILE A 172 22.06 3.41 -3.43
C ILE A 172 22.02 1.87 -3.43
N PHE A 173 21.67 1.26 -4.57
CA PHE A 173 21.58 -0.20 -4.69
C PHE A 173 22.46 -0.74 -5.83
N SER A 174 23.77 -0.78 -5.56
CA SER A 174 24.72 -1.50 -6.41
C SER A 174 24.59 -3.00 -6.16
N PHE A 175 24.14 -3.76 -7.16
CA PHE A 175 24.04 -5.22 -7.09
C PHE A 175 25.41 -5.88 -6.80
N LYS A 176 26.51 -5.21 -7.20
CA LYS A 176 27.87 -5.63 -6.84
C LYS A 176 28.16 -5.43 -5.35
N ASP A 177 27.71 -4.32 -4.77
CA ASP A 177 27.88 -4.04 -3.33
C ASP A 177 26.99 -4.95 -2.47
N ALA A 178 25.81 -5.36 -2.97
CA ALA A 178 24.95 -6.34 -2.31
C ALA A 178 25.56 -7.76 -2.31
N VAL A 179 26.19 -8.18 -3.42
CA VAL A 179 26.92 -9.44 -3.49
C VAL A 179 28.23 -9.38 -2.68
N GLN A 180 28.85 -8.20 -2.58
CA GLN A 180 30.01 -7.96 -1.72
C GLN A 180 29.62 -7.95 -0.23
N ALA A 181 28.44 -7.44 0.13
CA ALA A 181 27.87 -7.46 1.48
C ALA A 181 27.73 -8.90 2.01
N LEU A 182 27.43 -9.85 1.12
CA LEU A 182 27.34 -11.29 1.40
C LEU A 182 28.68 -11.92 1.81
N LYS A 183 29.83 -11.28 1.51
CA LYS A 183 31.16 -11.71 1.98
C LYS A 183 31.50 -11.18 3.37
N TYR A 184 30.76 -10.23 3.94
CA TYR A 184 31.04 -9.72 5.28
C TYR A 184 30.49 -10.68 6.34
N PRO A 185 31.32 -11.19 7.27
CA PRO A 185 30.90 -12.14 8.29
C PRO A 185 29.81 -11.56 9.22
N LEU A 186 29.77 -10.23 9.39
CA LEU A 186 28.74 -9.55 10.19
C LEU A 186 27.31 -9.78 9.67
N CYS A 187 27.11 -9.88 8.35
CA CYS A 187 25.79 -10.11 7.75
C CYS A 187 25.27 -11.52 8.03
N TRP A 188 26.17 -12.49 8.10
CA TRP A 188 25.85 -13.86 8.50
C TRP A 188 25.51 -13.94 9.98
N VAL A 189 26.22 -13.21 10.84
CA VAL A 189 25.95 -13.18 12.28
C VAL A 189 24.57 -12.57 12.57
N THR A 190 24.18 -11.50 11.88
CA THR A 190 22.84 -10.92 12.06
C THR A 190 21.74 -11.86 11.57
N SER A 191 21.93 -12.52 10.41
CA SER A 191 20.96 -13.51 9.91
C SER A 191 20.86 -14.73 10.82
N LEU A 192 21.99 -15.24 11.34
CA LEU A 192 22.05 -16.33 12.30
C LEU A 192 21.38 -15.96 13.63
N LEU A 193 21.58 -14.73 14.12
CA LEU A 193 20.93 -14.22 15.32
C LEU A 193 19.39 -14.20 15.17
N PHE A 194 18.90 -13.73 14.02
CA PHE A 194 17.46 -13.76 13.73
C PHE A 194 16.92 -15.19 13.66
N PHE A 195 17.69 -16.13 13.09
CA PHE A 195 17.29 -17.52 12.98
C PHE A 195 17.32 -18.24 14.33
N THR A 196 18.31 -17.97 15.18
CA THR A 196 18.42 -18.56 16.53
C THR A 196 17.35 -18.02 17.46
N VAL A 197 17.02 -16.73 17.40
CA VAL A 197 15.89 -16.16 18.16
C VAL A 197 14.57 -16.83 17.75
N ARG A 198 14.36 -17.05 16.45
CA ARG A 198 13.16 -17.72 15.92
C ARG A 198 13.13 -19.23 16.21
N TYR A 199 14.30 -19.87 16.29
CA TYR A 199 14.43 -21.28 16.62
C TYR A 199 14.23 -21.53 18.12
N VAL A 200 14.81 -20.67 18.96
CA VAL A 200 14.62 -20.71 20.42
C VAL A 200 13.17 -20.43 20.79
N SER A 201 12.49 -19.50 20.11
CA SER A 201 11.05 -19.28 20.34
C SER A 201 10.24 -20.54 20.00
N HIS A 202 10.61 -21.27 18.94
CA HIS A 202 9.95 -22.53 18.57
C HIS A 202 10.24 -23.68 19.55
N LEU A 203 11.38 -23.65 20.23
CA LEU A 203 11.78 -24.68 21.21
C LEU A 203 11.07 -24.49 22.57
N PHE A 204 10.69 -23.26 22.90
CA PHE A 204 9.96 -22.94 24.14
C PHE A 204 8.43 -23.09 24.00
N ASP A 205 7.89 -23.11 22.78
CA ASP A 205 6.46 -23.31 22.49
C ASP A 205 6.05 -24.80 22.45
N GLY A 206 6.97 -25.70 22.83
CA GLY A 206 6.79 -27.15 22.83
C GLY A 206 6.66 -27.81 24.21
N ARG A 207 6.33 -27.07 25.27
CA ARG A 207 5.96 -27.63 26.59
C ARG A 207 4.64 -27.08 27.08
#